data_AF-A0A8H7KJY0-F1
#
_entry.id   AF-A0A8H7KJY0-F1
#
_cell.length_a   1.000
_cell.length_b   1.000
_cell.length_c   1.000
_cell.angle_alpha   90.00
_cell.angle_beta   90.00
_cell.angle_gamma   90.00
#
_symmetry.space_group_name_H-M   'P 1'
#
loop_
_entity.id
_entity.type
_entity.pdbx_description
1 polymer ?
#
loop_
_entity_poly.entity_id
_entity_poly.type
_entity_poly.pdbx_seq_one_letter_code
_entity_poly.pdbx_strand_id
1 'polypeptide(L)'
;MHEMSDIPQPSSESPLAEIRPEEHGEVPIQENFSTAELQLYLRQIHQLDLQSKSESRELRKEISHLDKKLKDRESQRRKLREISKELELAQKFLSTADSLSQADAVREMERLNEEILQLTSIMAYEYLQIGEKKLPTKKGQGILLRRSPLIRNLGGSINLIMAENLVDTSAIQIGWQSILVNWCSNLIQEWVLEHMGFDFDSCFLNMYQHISSKNDPAIARRWRSIIYGVTNDVAEKKQRALVRKVLQALADLPVLWGYVFDQGVYNFIYKEFRRRIGPIIEQCFILRAMLGHDIASTEIRPYLIASGTKYNPENADLYEDGLDEMEEELGGAVACSTTLGLRCITRSRNSDGGFEEKTELILKPRIILLGMLKTIIL
;
A
#
# COMPACT_ATOMS: atom_id res chain seq x y z
N MET A 1 -6.54 28.04 31.27
CA MET A 1 -5.86 29.32 31.01
C MET A 1 -6.83 30.20 30.22
N HIS A 2 -6.78 31.49 30.50
CA HIS A 2 -7.79 32.52 30.29
C HIS A 2 -8.27 32.79 28.85
N GLU A 3 -9.38 33.55 28.82
CA GLU A 3 -9.92 34.42 27.76
C GLU A 3 -10.74 33.78 26.64
N MET A 4 -12.04 34.08 26.62
CA MET A 4 -12.60 34.96 25.58
C MET A 4 -14.06 35.36 25.83
N SER A 5 -14.29 36.65 25.64
CA SER A 5 -15.45 37.31 25.02
C SER A 5 -16.71 37.56 25.84
N ASP A 6 -16.82 38.85 26.19
CA ASP A 6 -18.01 39.65 26.41
C ASP A 6 -19.23 39.28 25.55
N ILE A 7 -20.39 39.14 26.20
CA ILE A 7 -21.71 39.40 25.62
C ILE A 7 -22.48 40.28 26.63
N PRO A 8 -22.92 41.48 26.25
CA PRO A 8 -23.66 42.37 27.14
C PRO A 8 -25.12 41.91 27.28
N GLN A 9 -25.59 41.81 28.54
CA GLN A 9 -27.00 41.83 28.86
C GLN A 9 -27.54 43.26 28.79
N PRO A 10 -28.73 43.50 28.22
CA PRO A 10 -29.52 44.68 28.54
C PRO A 10 -30.53 44.35 29.64
N SER A 11 -30.25 44.91 30.79
CA SER A 11 -31.18 45.32 31.83
C SER A 11 -32.17 46.37 31.32
N SER A 12 -33.43 46.26 31.74
CA SER A 12 -34.39 47.31 32.13
C SER A 12 -35.79 46.83 31.76
N GLU A 13 -36.60 46.42 32.73
CA GLU A 13 -37.44 47.34 33.52
C GLU A 13 -38.18 48.35 32.64
N SER A 14 -39.44 48.03 32.36
CA SER A 14 -40.46 49.02 32.05
C SER A 14 -41.84 48.48 32.46
N PRO A 15 -42.74 49.38 32.85
CA PRO A 15 -43.37 49.29 34.16
C PRO A 15 -44.69 48.54 34.12
N LEU A 16 -44.97 47.83 35.22
CA LEU A 16 -46.33 47.51 35.64
C LEU A 16 -47.11 48.83 35.77
N ALA A 17 -47.84 49.20 34.72
CA ALA A 17 -48.88 50.20 34.82
C ALA A 17 -50.01 49.60 35.66
N GLU A 18 -50.02 49.98 36.95
CA GLU A 18 -51.20 49.94 37.81
C GLU A 18 -52.35 50.61 37.06
N ILE A 19 -53.24 49.79 36.49
CA ILE A 19 -54.55 50.25 36.05
C ILE A 19 -55.34 50.52 37.34
N ARG A 20 -55.46 51.80 37.67
CA ARG A 20 -56.34 52.33 38.72
C ARG A 20 -57.74 51.73 38.55
N PRO A 21 -58.44 51.36 39.64
CA PRO A 21 -59.86 51.08 39.56
C PRO A 21 -60.56 52.41 39.28
N GLU A 22 -60.99 52.63 38.04
CA GLU A 22 -61.92 53.70 37.73
C GLU A 22 -63.21 53.42 38.51
N GLU A 23 -63.56 54.39 39.37
CA GLU A 23 -64.84 54.46 40.07
C GLU A 23 -65.97 54.23 39.07
N HIS A 24 -66.66 53.10 39.22
CA HIS A 24 -67.93 52.85 38.56
C HIS A 24 -68.94 53.88 39.07
N GLY A 25 -69.06 54.97 38.33
CA GLY A 25 -70.29 55.75 38.30
C GLY A 25 -71.43 54.79 37.95
N GLU A 26 -72.40 54.68 38.85
CA GLU A 26 -73.63 53.94 38.65
C GLU A 26 -74.33 54.48 37.40
N VAL A 27 -74.15 53.77 36.27
CA VAL A 27 -74.95 53.95 35.07
C VAL A 27 -76.30 53.30 35.36
N PRO A 28 -77.44 54.00 35.20
CA PRO A 28 -78.75 53.42 35.47
C PRO A 28 -79.00 52.29 34.49
N ILE A 29 -79.02 51.05 34.99
CA ILE A 29 -79.51 49.88 34.26
C ILE A 29 -81.03 50.03 34.15
N GLN A 30 -81.48 50.63 33.05
CA GLN A 30 -82.86 50.50 32.58
C GLN A 30 -82.85 50.37 31.06
N GLU A 31 -82.39 49.23 30.57
CA GLU A 31 -82.84 48.69 29.29
C GLU A 31 -83.72 47.48 29.59
N ASN A 32 -85.03 47.69 29.58
CA ASN A 32 -85.99 46.60 29.42
C ASN A 32 -85.85 46.06 28.00
N PHE A 33 -84.82 45.24 27.75
CA PHE A 33 -84.79 44.41 26.57
C PHE A 33 -86.02 43.51 26.58
N SER A 34 -86.74 43.47 25.46
CA SER A 34 -87.76 42.45 25.28
C SER A 34 -87.08 41.08 25.38
N THR A 35 -87.68 40.14 26.10
CA THR A 35 -87.17 38.76 26.22
C THR A 35 -86.83 38.12 24.86
N ALA A 36 -87.47 38.59 23.78
CA ALA A 36 -87.18 38.19 22.41
C ALA A 36 -85.82 38.66 21.87
N GLU A 37 -85.35 39.87 22.22
CA GLU A 37 -84.08 40.43 21.74
C GLU A 37 -82.89 39.79 22.45
N LEU A 38 -83.00 39.57 23.76
CA LEU A 38 -82.01 38.79 24.51
C LEU A 38 -81.89 37.36 24.00
N GLN A 39 -83.02 36.72 23.65
CA GLN A 39 -83.02 35.39 23.02
C GLN A 39 -82.33 35.39 21.65
N LEU A 40 -82.48 36.46 20.87
CA LEU A 40 -81.84 36.58 19.56
C LEU A 40 -80.32 36.72 19.68
N TYR A 41 -79.84 37.56 20.60
CA TYR A 41 -78.42 37.70 20.90
C TYR A 41 -77.81 36.40 21.47
N LEU A 42 -78.52 35.72 22.38
CA LEU A 42 -78.08 34.41 22.91
C LEU A 42 -77.93 33.38 21.80
N ARG A 43 -78.85 33.36 20.84
CA ARG A 43 -78.80 32.46 19.68
C ARG A 43 -77.62 32.78 18.77
N GLN A 44 -77.34 34.06 18.53
CA GLN A 44 -76.21 34.49 17.71
C GLN A 44 -74.87 34.20 18.37
N ILE A 45 -74.73 34.45 19.68
CA ILE A 45 -73.55 34.08 20.46
C ILE A 45 -73.35 32.56 20.44
N HIS A 46 -74.41 31.79 20.62
CA HIS A 46 -74.32 30.33 20.57
C HIS A 46 -73.90 29.81 19.19
N GLN A 47 -74.37 30.45 18.12
CA GLN A 47 -74.01 30.10 16.75
C GLN A 47 -72.54 30.43 16.44
N LEU A 48 -72.06 31.59 16.89
CA LEU A 48 -70.64 31.98 16.78
C LEU A 48 -69.73 31.09 17.62
N ASP A 49 -70.14 30.70 18.84
CA ASP A 49 -69.41 29.78 19.70
C ASP A 49 -69.32 28.37 19.07
N LEU A 50 -70.41 27.89 18.47
CA LEU A 50 -70.41 26.63 17.72
C LEU A 50 -69.46 26.69 16.51
N GLN A 51 -69.48 27.79 15.76
CA GLN A 51 -68.65 27.99 14.58
C GLN A 51 -67.16 28.11 14.94
N SER A 52 -66.84 28.87 15.98
CA SER A 52 -65.48 28.98 16.53
C SER A 52 -64.97 27.63 17.06
N LYS A 53 -65.84 26.83 17.69
CA LYS A 53 -65.51 25.48 18.15
C LYS A 53 -65.27 24.50 17.01
N SER A 54 -66.03 24.59 15.90
CA SER A 54 -65.79 23.77 14.72
C SER A 54 -64.48 24.13 14.03
N GLU A 55 -64.21 25.41 13.82
CA GLU A 55 -62.95 25.88 13.22
C GLU A 55 -61.74 25.51 14.10
N SER A 56 -61.85 25.69 15.42
CA SER A 56 -60.81 25.27 16.35
C SER A 56 -60.58 23.74 16.34
N ARG A 57 -61.61 22.93 16.06
CA ARG A 57 -61.46 21.48 15.90
C ARG A 57 -60.76 21.12 14.59
N GLU A 58 -61.07 21.81 13.49
CA GLU A 58 -60.43 21.59 12.19
C GLU A 58 -58.96 21.99 12.21
N LEU A 59 -58.64 23.16 12.74
CA LEU A 59 -57.25 23.62 12.92
C LEU A 59 -56.45 22.65 13.79
N ARG A 60 -57.04 22.10 14.86
CA ARG A 60 -56.37 21.08 15.70
C ARG A 60 -56.07 19.80 14.92
N LYS A 61 -56.96 19.36 14.04
CA LYS A 61 -56.72 18.19 13.17
C LYS A 61 -55.61 18.47 12.16
N GLU A 62 -55.61 19.67 11.58
CA GLU A 62 -54.60 20.08 10.61
C GLU A 62 -53.22 20.22 11.25
N ILE A 63 -53.13 20.85 12.43
CA ILE A 63 -51.90 20.92 13.23
C ILE A 63 -51.39 19.52 13.55
N SER A 64 -52.25 18.61 14.01
CA SER A 64 -51.86 17.22 14.30
C SER A 64 -51.34 16.48 13.06
N HIS A 65 -51.98 16.69 11.91
CA HIS A 65 -51.56 16.10 10.65
C HIS A 65 -50.23 16.67 10.13
N LEU A 66 -50.03 18.00 10.25
CA LEU A 66 -48.77 18.65 9.90
C LEU A 66 -47.63 18.24 10.83
N ASP A 67 -47.89 18.12 12.13
CA ASP A 67 -46.91 17.65 13.12
C ASP A 67 -46.47 16.21 12.82
N LYS A 68 -47.40 15.34 12.42
CA LYS A 68 -47.08 13.99 11.95
C LYS A 68 -46.21 14.01 10.70
N LYS A 69 -46.56 14.82 9.69
CA LYS A 69 -45.76 14.98 8.46
C LYS A 69 -44.37 15.54 8.73
N LEU A 70 -44.22 16.46 9.69
CA LEU A 70 -42.93 17.00 10.10
C LEU A 70 -42.08 15.92 10.76
N LYS A 71 -42.64 15.16 11.70
CA LYS A 71 -41.95 14.03 12.34
C LYS A 71 -41.51 12.97 11.33
N ASP A 72 -42.36 12.63 10.36
CA ASP A 72 -42.02 11.69 9.29
C ASP A 72 -40.85 12.22 8.45
N ARG A 73 -40.88 13.51 8.05
CA ARG A 73 -39.78 14.16 7.32
C ARG A 73 -38.49 14.24 8.12
N GLU A 74 -38.56 14.54 9.41
CA GLU A 74 -37.39 14.55 10.28
C GLU A 74 -36.76 13.16 10.40
N SER A 75 -37.59 12.12 10.53
CA SER A 75 -37.12 10.73 10.55
C SER A 75 -36.42 10.34 9.24
N GLN A 76 -36.97 10.75 8.09
CA GLN A 76 -36.36 10.53 6.78
C GLN A 76 -35.03 11.28 6.64
N ARG A 77 -34.98 12.55 7.07
CA ARG A 77 -33.73 13.34 7.06
C ARG A 77 -32.66 12.78 7.99
N ARG A 78 -33.06 12.12 9.08
CA ARG A 78 -32.11 11.44 9.98
C ARG A 78 -31.52 10.20 9.30
N LYS A 79 -32.36 9.34 8.72
CA LYS A 79 -31.92 8.15 7.96
C LYS A 79 -31.01 8.52 6.78
N LEU A 80 -31.36 9.56 6.02
CA LEU A 80 -30.53 10.03 4.92
C LEU A 80 -29.16 10.52 5.42
N ARG A 81 -29.10 11.22 6.55
CA ARG A 81 -27.82 11.63 7.16
C ARG A 81 -26.98 10.45 7.63
N GLU A 82 -27.59 9.39 8.15
CA GLU A 82 -26.91 8.17 8.53
C GLU A 82 -26.33 7.46 7.30
N ILE A 83 -27.14 7.26 6.26
CA ILE A 83 -26.70 6.66 4.99
C ILE A 83 -25.58 7.49 4.34
N SER A 84 -25.67 8.83 4.35
CA SER A 84 -24.61 9.67 3.81
C SER A 84 -23.29 9.51 4.58
N LYS A 85 -23.34 9.38 5.91
CA LYS A 85 -22.14 9.12 6.72
C LYS A 85 -21.55 7.74 6.42
N GLU A 86 -22.38 6.72 6.33
CA GLU A 86 -21.94 5.37 5.96
C GLU A 86 -21.34 5.33 4.56
N LEU A 87 -21.94 6.04 3.61
CA LEU A 87 -21.44 6.17 2.24
C LEU A 87 -20.10 6.90 2.20
N GLU A 88 -19.93 7.97 2.98
CA GLU A 88 -18.67 8.71 3.07
C GLU A 88 -17.55 7.82 3.65
N LEU A 89 -17.85 7.03 4.68
CA LEU A 89 -16.92 6.05 5.24
C LEU A 89 -16.58 4.95 4.23
N ALA A 90 -17.58 4.41 3.53
CA ALA A 90 -17.39 3.40 2.49
C ALA A 90 -16.55 3.95 1.32
N GLN A 91 -16.80 5.19 0.89
CA GLN A 91 -16.01 5.87 -0.14
C GLN A 91 -14.57 6.10 0.31
N LYS A 92 -14.34 6.54 1.56
CA LYS A 92 -12.97 6.66 2.10
C LYS A 92 -12.26 5.32 2.18
N PHE A 93 -12.98 4.24 2.49
CA PHE A 93 -12.42 2.90 2.57
C PHE A 93 -12.11 2.29 1.19
N LEU A 94 -12.98 2.54 0.21
CA LEU A 94 -12.88 2.02 -1.17
C LEU A 94 -12.14 2.96 -2.12
N SER A 95 -11.75 4.15 -1.67
CA SER A 95 -11.00 5.11 -2.48
C SER A 95 -9.73 4.45 -3.01
N THR A 96 -9.65 4.37 -4.34
CA THR A 96 -8.49 3.92 -5.12
C THR A 96 -7.71 5.11 -5.70
N ALA A 97 -7.87 6.30 -5.11
CA ALA A 97 -7.06 7.45 -5.51
C ALA A 97 -5.61 7.22 -5.11
N ASP A 98 -4.74 7.07 -6.10
CA ASP A 98 -3.31 6.93 -5.86
C ASP A 98 -2.69 8.26 -5.48
N SER A 99 -1.74 8.24 -4.54
CA SER A 99 -0.87 9.38 -4.25
C SER A 99 0.31 9.48 -5.22
N LEU A 100 0.65 8.37 -5.89
CA LEU A 100 1.79 8.21 -6.78
C LEU A 100 1.39 7.48 -8.06
N SER A 101 2.07 7.75 -9.17
CA SER A 101 1.79 7.10 -10.44
C SER A 101 2.60 5.82 -10.61
N GLN A 102 2.15 4.94 -11.52
CA GLN A 102 2.92 3.78 -11.96
C GLN A 102 4.29 4.17 -12.55
N ALA A 103 4.39 5.33 -13.21
CA ALA A 103 5.65 5.83 -13.74
C ALA A 103 6.65 6.20 -12.62
N ASP A 104 6.15 6.67 -11.47
CA ASP A 104 7.01 6.91 -10.31
C ASP A 104 7.60 5.60 -9.78
N ALA A 105 6.81 4.52 -9.72
CA ALA A 105 7.30 3.21 -9.32
C ALA A 105 8.38 2.66 -10.25
N VAL A 106 8.23 2.86 -11.58
CA VAL A 106 9.26 2.49 -12.56
C VAL A 106 10.55 3.26 -12.32
N ARG A 107 10.47 4.59 -12.17
CA ARG A 107 11.65 5.44 -11.91
C ARG A 107 12.39 5.04 -10.64
N GLU A 108 11.66 4.77 -9.55
CA GLU A 108 12.28 4.35 -8.29
C GLU A 108 12.89 2.94 -8.38
N MET A 109 12.35 2.06 -9.23
CA MET A 109 12.94 0.73 -9.49
C MET A 109 14.20 0.83 -10.35
N GLU A 110 14.20 1.67 -11.37
CA GLU A 110 15.39 1.96 -12.19
C GLU A 110 16.52 2.52 -11.32
N ARG A 111 16.19 3.49 -10.45
CA ARG A 111 17.15 4.02 -9.47
C ARG A 111 17.74 2.93 -8.56
N LEU A 112 16.92 2.01 -8.05
CA LEU A 112 17.40 0.89 -7.26
C LEU A 112 18.37 0.02 -8.07
N ASN A 113 18.05 -0.27 -9.33
CA ASN A 113 18.91 -1.05 -10.21
C ASN A 113 20.25 -0.37 -10.47
N GLU A 114 20.25 0.95 -10.67
CA GLU A 114 21.47 1.76 -10.82
C GLU A 114 22.33 1.73 -9.56
N GLU A 115 21.74 1.89 -8.38
CA GLU A 115 22.48 1.82 -7.11
C GLU A 115 23.14 0.44 -6.89
N ILE A 116 22.44 -0.64 -7.24
CA ILE A 116 22.98 -2.01 -7.21
C ILE A 116 24.16 -2.14 -8.19
N LEU A 117 23.99 -1.68 -9.43
CA LEU A 117 25.04 -1.71 -10.45
C LEU A 117 26.27 -0.92 -9.99
N GLN A 118 26.10 0.32 -9.54
CA GLN A 118 27.20 1.17 -9.09
C GLN A 118 27.94 0.56 -7.90
N LEU A 119 27.22 0.09 -6.88
CA LEU A 119 27.84 -0.53 -5.72
C LEU A 119 28.68 -1.75 -6.12
N THR A 120 28.11 -2.66 -6.90
CA THR A 120 28.79 -3.89 -7.29
C THR A 120 29.99 -3.64 -8.19
N SER A 121 29.90 -2.68 -9.12
CA SER A 121 31.02 -2.22 -9.93
C SER A 121 32.16 -1.69 -9.06
N ILE A 122 31.89 -0.73 -8.17
CA ILE A 122 32.89 -0.17 -7.25
C ILE A 122 33.54 -1.29 -6.43
N MET A 123 32.73 -2.21 -5.90
CA MET A 123 33.23 -3.32 -5.09
C MET A 123 34.13 -4.27 -5.87
N ALA A 124 33.81 -4.52 -7.14
CA ALA A 124 34.56 -5.43 -7.99
C ALA A 124 35.87 -4.79 -8.49
N TYR A 125 35.82 -3.54 -8.96
CA TYR A 125 36.97 -2.87 -9.56
C TYR A 125 37.96 -2.31 -8.52
N GLU A 126 37.47 -1.75 -7.40
CA GLU A 126 38.37 -1.08 -6.43
C GLU A 126 38.91 -2.04 -5.36
N TYR A 127 38.13 -3.06 -4.97
CA TYR A 127 38.39 -3.82 -3.74
C TYR A 127 38.65 -5.31 -3.96
N LEU A 128 38.59 -5.79 -5.20
CA LEU A 128 38.86 -7.18 -5.54
C LEU A 128 40.01 -7.27 -6.53
N GLN A 129 40.93 -8.20 -6.27
CA GLN A 129 42.01 -8.53 -7.19
C GLN A 129 41.86 -9.99 -7.59
N ILE A 130 41.71 -10.24 -8.89
CA ILE A 130 41.74 -11.60 -9.42
C ILE A 130 43.20 -12.04 -9.46
N GLY A 131 43.49 -13.08 -8.70
CA GLY A 131 44.81 -13.69 -8.61
C GLY A 131 44.69 -15.21 -8.57
N GLU A 132 45.46 -15.85 -7.70
CA GLU A 132 45.40 -17.31 -7.54
C GLU A 132 44.02 -17.78 -7.11
N LYS A 133 43.46 -18.75 -7.85
CA LYS A 133 42.20 -19.40 -7.50
C LYS A 133 42.44 -20.57 -6.56
N LYS A 134 41.87 -20.50 -5.36
CA LYS A 134 41.92 -21.56 -4.35
C LYS A 134 40.52 -21.91 -3.86
N LEU A 135 39.92 -22.93 -4.47
CA LEU A 135 38.59 -23.39 -4.11
C LEU A 135 38.53 -23.95 -2.68
N PRO A 136 37.45 -23.65 -1.91
CA PRO A 136 37.21 -24.32 -0.64
C PRO A 136 37.00 -25.82 -0.81
N THR A 137 37.24 -26.61 0.24
CA THR A 137 36.91 -28.04 0.25
C THR A 137 35.41 -28.25 -0.01
N LYS A 138 35.00 -29.43 -0.54
CA LYS A 138 33.57 -29.76 -0.74
C LYS A 138 32.73 -29.54 0.53
N LYS A 139 33.28 -29.85 1.70
CA LYS A 139 32.64 -29.58 3.00
C LYS A 139 32.51 -28.07 3.24
N GLY A 140 33.55 -27.28 2.97
CA GLY A 140 33.53 -25.82 3.07
C GLY A 140 32.50 -25.18 2.13
N GLN A 141 32.42 -25.64 0.87
CA GLN A 141 31.42 -25.21 -0.10
C GLN A 141 30.00 -25.50 0.40
N GLY A 142 29.77 -26.72 0.91
CA GLY A 142 28.48 -27.10 1.50
C GLY A 142 28.08 -26.23 2.70
N ILE A 143 29.05 -25.81 3.53
CA ILE A 143 28.80 -24.89 4.64
C ILE A 143 28.42 -23.50 4.13
N LEU A 144 29.13 -22.96 3.13
CA LEU A 144 28.84 -21.67 2.49
C LEU A 144 27.42 -21.64 1.88
N LEU A 145 27.07 -22.66 1.10
CA LEU A 145 25.76 -22.75 0.45
C LEU A 145 24.59 -22.96 1.43
N ARG A 146 24.84 -23.65 2.56
CA ARG A 146 23.81 -23.84 3.61
C ARG A 146 23.53 -22.56 4.39
N ARG A 147 24.56 -21.76 4.68
CA ARG A 147 24.39 -20.51 5.44
C ARG A 147 23.91 -19.34 4.59
N SER A 148 24.10 -19.40 3.27
CA SER A 148 23.78 -18.31 2.33
C SER A 148 22.79 -18.76 1.24
N PRO A 149 21.47 -18.82 1.53
CA PRO A 149 20.44 -19.18 0.55
C PRO A 149 20.44 -18.30 -0.70
N LEU A 150 20.83 -17.02 -0.56
CA LEU A 150 20.93 -16.07 -1.68
C LEU A 150 21.95 -16.52 -2.72
N ILE A 151 23.09 -17.09 -2.29
CA ILE A 151 24.09 -17.64 -3.22
C ILE A 151 23.53 -18.85 -3.93
N ARG A 152 22.80 -19.73 -3.22
CA ARG A 152 22.19 -20.93 -3.81
C ARG A 152 21.19 -20.60 -4.92
N ASN A 153 20.51 -19.45 -4.84
CA ASN A 153 19.56 -19.01 -5.87
C ASN A 153 20.22 -18.65 -7.22
N LEU A 154 21.55 -18.48 -7.25
CA LEU A 154 22.31 -18.34 -8.51
C LEU A 154 22.31 -19.63 -9.35
N GLY A 155 21.93 -20.77 -8.75
CA GLY A 155 21.66 -22.01 -9.48
C GLY A 155 22.86 -22.54 -10.26
N GLY A 156 22.64 -22.88 -11.53
CA GLY A 156 23.65 -23.51 -12.39
C GLY A 156 24.89 -22.66 -12.67
N SER A 157 24.78 -21.33 -12.53
CA SER A 157 25.89 -20.38 -12.75
C SER A 157 27.05 -20.58 -11.75
N ILE A 158 26.75 -21.04 -10.53
CA ILE A 158 27.76 -21.31 -9.49
C ILE A 158 28.76 -22.36 -9.97
N ASN A 159 28.24 -23.47 -10.51
CA ASN A 159 29.08 -24.58 -10.94
C ASN A 159 29.95 -24.20 -12.13
N LEU A 160 29.41 -23.34 -13.02
CA LEU A 160 30.14 -22.85 -14.17
C LEU A 160 31.36 -22.02 -13.76
N ILE A 161 31.17 -21.03 -12.89
CA ILE A 161 32.26 -20.13 -12.44
C ILE A 161 33.28 -20.89 -11.57
N MET A 162 32.83 -21.89 -10.81
CA MET A 162 33.75 -22.73 -10.05
C MET A 162 34.65 -23.60 -10.93
N ALA A 163 34.22 -23.96 -12.15
CA ALA A 163 35.00 -24.79 -13.07
C ALA A 163 36.12 -24.02 -13.78
N GLU A 164 35.93 -22.73 -14.06
CA GLU A 164 36.82 -21.93 -14.92
C GLU A 164 37.65 -20.91 -14.13
N ASN A 165 38.81 -20.49 -14.64
CA ASN A 165 39.56 -19.38 -14.06
C ASN A 165 39.04 -18.07 -14.65
N LEU A 166 38.50 -17.20 -13.80
CA LEU A 166 38.11 -15.84 -14.17
C LEU A 166 39.32 -15.05 -14.70
N VAL A 167 39.11 -14.37 -15.82
CA VAL A 167 40.05 -13.40 -16.39
C VAL A 167 39.93 -12.04 -15.70
N ASP A 168 38.70 -11.63 -15.34
CA ASP A 168 38.39 -10.36 -14.70
C ASP A 168 37.41 -10.47 -13.52
N THR A 169 37.06 -9.32 -12.93
CA THR A 169 36.12 -9.24 -11.80
C THR A 169 34.65 -9.18 -12.22
N SER A 170 34.33 -9.16 -13.52
CA SER A 170 32.98 -9.00 -14.07
C SER A 170 32.05 -10.12 -13.62
N ALA A 171 32.51 -11.37 -13.62
CA ALA A 171 31.70 -12.48 -13.13
C ALA A 171 31.31 -12.31 -11.64
N ILE A 172 32.23 -11.80 -10.80
CA ILE A 172 31.97 -11.56 -9.37
C ILE A 172 31.03 -10.39 -9.18
N GLN A 173 31.20 -9.33 -9.97
CA GLN A 173 30.27 -8.21 -10.04
C GLN A 173 28.85 -8.71 -10.36
N ILE A 174 28.68 -9.50 -11.43
CA ILE A 174 27.40 -10.09 -11.84
C ILE A 174 26.78 -10.93 -10.71
N GLY A 175 27.58 -11.78 -10.07
CA GLY A 175 27.12 -12.61 -8.95
C GLY A 175 26.64 -11.76 -7.77
N TRP A 176 27.34 -10.68 -7.43
CA TRP A 176 26.89 -9.74 -6.40
C TRP A 176 25.62 -9.00 -6.80
N GLN A 177 25.48 -8.56 -8.05
CA GLN A 177 24.26 -7.92 -8.54
C GLN A 177 23.07 -8.85 -8.36
N SER A 178 23.21 -10.10 -8.80
CA SER A 178 22.12 -11.07 -8.71
C SER A 178 21.72 -11.37 -7.25
N ILE A 179 22.69 -11.46 -6.33
CA ILE A 179 22.42 -11.60 -4.89
C ILE A 179 21.62 -10.40 -4.37
N LEU A 180 22.04 -9.17 -4.70
CA LEU A 180 21.37 -7.95 -4.26
C LEU A 180 19.97 -7.83 -4.84
N VAL A 181 19.81 -8.01 -6.14
CA VAL A 181 18.52 -7.99 -6.85
C VAL A 181 17.55 -8.99 -6.20
N ASN A 182 17.96 -10.24 -6.00
CA ASN A 182 17.10 -11.23 -5.37
C ASN A 182 16.74 -10.85 -3.94
N TRP A 183 17.70 -10.34 -3.17
CA TRP A 183 17.46 -9.89 -1.79
C TRP A 183 16.51 -8.69 -1.72
N CYS A 184 16.70 -7.68 -2.57
CA CYS A 184 15.86 -6.50 -2.68
C CYS A 184 14.43 -6.88 -3.12
N SER A 185 14.29 -7.79 -4.09
CA SER A 185 12.99 -8.31 -4.52
C SER A 185 12.19 -8.88 -3.35
N ASN A 186 12.84 -9.71 -2.54
CA ASN A 186 12.21 -10.28 -1.35
C ASN A 186 11.89 -9.17 -0.35
N LEU A 187 12.80 -8.23 -0.09
CA LEU A 187 12.57 -7.16 0.89
C LEU A 187 11.37 -6.28 0.51
N ILE A 188 11.18 -6.01 -0.77
CA ILE A 188 10.05 -5.23 -1.27
C ILE A 188 8.74 -6.06 -1.19
N GLN A 189 8.80 -7.36 -1.52
CA GLN A 189 7.60 -8.21 -1.66
C GLN A 189 7.09 -8.86 -0.37
N GLU A 190 7.92 -9.03 0.64
CA GLU A 190 7.51 -9.80 1.83
C GLU A 190 6.36 -9.14 2.56
N TRP A 191 5.46 -9.91 3.16
CA TRP A 191 4.37 -9.33 3.93
C TRP A 191 4.85 -8.89 5.30
N VAL A 192 5.71 -9.69 5.93
CA VAL A 192 6.26 -9.39 7.26
C VAL A 192 7.77 -9.55 7.27
N LEU A 193 8.49 -8.42 7.19
CA LEU A 193 9.96 -8.39 7.15
C LEU A 193 10.61 -9.07 8.36
N GLU A 194 9.95 -9.06 9.52
CA GLU A 194 10.43 -9.73 10.73
C GLU A 194 10.57 -11.25 10.56
N HIS A 195 9.81 -11.82 9.63
CA HIS A 195 9.76 -13.24 9.33
C HIS A 195 10.28 -13.57 7.93
N MET A 196 11.02 -12.63 7.31
CA MET A 196 11.63 -12.85 5.99
C MET A 196 12.46 -14.14 5.96
N GLY A 197 12.05 -15.05 5.07
CA GLY A 197 12.65 -16.38 4.91
C GLY A 197 12.11 -17.46 5.87
N PHE A 198 10.96 -17.24 6.50
CA PHE A 198 10.19 -18.24 7.25
C PHE A 198 8.81 -18.49 6.58
N ASP A 199 8.17 -19.61 6.89
CA ASP A 199 6.89 -20.02 6.30
C ASP A 199 5.70 -19.08 6.60
N PHE A 200 5.87 -18.10 7.50
CA PHE A 200 4.83 -17.13 7.86
C PHE A 200 4.33 -16.31 6.66
N ASP A 201 5.22 -15.99 5.72
CA ASP A 201 4.86 -15.24 4.52
C ASP A 201 3.95 -16.04 3.59
N SER A 202 4.07 -17.37 3.60
CA SER A 202 3.18 -18.27 2.85
C SER A 202 1.74 -18.23 3.39
N CYS A 203 1.55 -18.03 4.69
CA CYS A 203 0.23 -17.90 5.29
C CYS A 203 -0.48 -16.62 4.83
N PHE A 204 0.21 -15.47 4.87
CA PHE A 204 -0.33 -14.20 4.38
C PHE A 204 -0.60 -14.23 2.88
N LEU A 205 0.31 -14.85 2.11
CA LEU A 205 0.11 -15.02 0.67
C LEU A 205 -1.13 -15.88 0.37
N ASN A 206 -1.31 -17.01 1.04
CA ASN A 206 -2.48 -17.88 0.86
C ASN A 206 -3.77 -17.17 1.27
N MET A 207 -3.76 -16.44 2.38
CA MET A 207 -4.90 -15.63 2.82
C MET A 207 -5.24 -14.55 1.79
N TYR A 208 -4.23 -13.83 1.29
CA TYR A 208 -4.40 -12.82 0.26
C TYR A 208 -4.97 -13.40 -1.03
N GLN A 209 -4.46 -14.54 -1.50
CA GLN A 209 -4.98 -15.24 -2.67
C GLN A 209 -6.44 -15.65 -2.47
N HIS A 210 -6.80 -16.12 -1.28
CA HIS A 210 -8.18 -16.50 -0.97
C HIS A 210 -9.12 -15.29 -0.98
N ILE A 211 -8.72 -14.19 -0.33
CA ILE A 211 -9.46 -12.91 -0.34
C ILE A 211 -9.62 -12.43 -1.79
N SER A 212 -8.53 -12.43 -2.55
CA SER A 212 -8.50 -12.01 -3.95
C SER A 212 -9.40 -12.83 -4.86
N SER A 213 -9.54 -14.13 -4.61
CA SER A 213 -10.37 -15.02 -5.44
C SER A 213 -11.88 -14.83 -5.21
N LYS A 214 -12.27 -14.30 -4.05
CA LYS A 214 -13.67 -14.23 -3.60
C LYS A 214 -14.25 -12.83 -3.59
N ASN A 215 -13.42 -11.81 -3.58
CA ASN A 215 -13.83 -10.43 -3.38
C ASN A 215 -13.47 -9.58 -4.59
N ASP A 216 -14.12 -8.42 -4.71
CA ASP A 216 -13.74 -7.41 -5.69
C ASP A 216 -12.25 -7.03 -5.55
N PRO A 217 -11.52 -6.80 -6.66
CA PRO A 217 -10.11 -6.43 -6.62
C PRO A 217 -9.80 -5.24 -5.71
N ALA A 218 -10.70 -4.26 -5.57
CA ALA A 218 -10.52 -3.13 -4.66
C ALA A 218 -10.43 -3.56 -3.19
N ILE A 219 -11.22 -4.57 -2.77
CA ILE A 219 -11.19 -5.12 -1.42
C ILE A 219 -9.85 -5.83 -1.16
N ALA A 220 -9.40 -6.65 -2.10
CA ALA A 220 -8.13 -7.35 -2.00
C ALA A 220 -6.95 -6.36 -1.87
N ARG A 221 -6.92 -5.33 -2.72
CA ARG A 221 -5.89 -4.28 -2.67
C ARG A 221 -5.92 -3.51 -1.35
N ARG A 222 -7.10 -3.20 -0.80
CA ARG A 222 -7.21 -2.52 0.49
C ARG A 222 -6.67 -3.37 1.64
N TRP A 223 -6.98 -4.67 1.64
CA TRP A 223 -6.40 -5.62 2.58
C TRP A 223 -4.87 -5.61 2.51
N ARG A 224 -4.32 -5.61 1.29
CA ARG A 224 -2.88 -5.53 1.08
C ARG A 224 -2.30 -4.23 1.66
N SER A 225 -2.86 -3.09 1.29
CA SER A 225 -2.46 -1.77 1.77
C SER A 225 -2.46 -1.66 3.29
N ILE A 226 -3.49 -2.18 3.97
CA ILE A 226 -3.56 -2.20 5.44
C ILE A 226 -2.43 -3.04 6.03
N ILE A 227 -2.21 -4.26 5.52
CA ILE A 227 -1.15 -5.13 6.04
C ILE A 227 0.21 -4.47 5.86
N TYR A 228 0.51 -3.94 4.67
CA TYR A 228 1.78 -3.23 4.42
C TYR A 228 1.92 -2.01 5.33
N GLY A 229 0.88 -1.20 5.50
CA GLY A 229 0.91 -0.03 6.38
C GLY A 229 1.20 -0.36 7.84
N VAL A 230 0.71 -1.51 8.34
CA VAL A 230 0.95 -1.93 9.74
C VAL A 230 2.29 -2.68 9.91
N THR A 231 2.80 -3.30 8.85
CA THR A 231 4.02 -4.15 8.90
C THR A 231 5.27 -3.46 8.36
N ASN A 232 5.15 -2.24 7.83
CA ASN A 232 6.29 -1.48 7.31
C ASN A 232 7.27 -1.09 8.41
N ASP A 233 6.78 -0.92 9.64
CA ASP A 233 7.60 -0.61 10.81
C ASP A 233 8.35 -1.86 11.28
N VAL A 234 9.63 -1.94 10.93
CA VAL A 234 10.53 -2.99 11.37
C VAL A 234 11.39 -2.49 12.51
N ALA A 235 11.38 -3.21 13.63
CA ALA A 235 12.31 -2.92 14.72
C ALA A 235 13.77 -2.94 14.22
N GLU A 236 14.53 -1.89 14.55
CA GLU A 236 15.91 -1.66 14.09
C GLU A 236 16.83 -2.90 14.28
N LYS A 237 16.65 -3.66 15.37
CA LYS A 237 17.39 -4.90 15.64
C LYS A 237 17.17 -5.97 14.56
N LYS A 238 15.95 -6.13 14.05
CA LYS A 238 15.61 -7.11 13.01
C LYS A 238 16.09 -6.65 11.64
N GLN A 239 15.96 -5.37 11.32
CA GLN A 239 16.57 -4.79 10.11
C GLN A 239 18.08 -5.07 10.06
N ARG A 240 18.81 -4.86 11.16
CA ARG A 240 20.23 -5.21 11.26
C ARG A 240 20.51 -6.71 11.02
N ALA A 241 19.58 -7.59 11.38
CA ALA A 241 19.71 -9.02 11.13
C ALA A 241 19.53 -9.40 9.65
N LEU A 242 18.58 -8.77 8.96
CA LEU A 242 18.38 -8.94 7.52
C LEU A 242 19.62 -8.47 6.74
N VAL A 243 20.11 -7.28 7.07
CA VAL A 243 21.31 -6.70 6.42
C VAL A 243 22.53 -7.60 6.65
N ARG A 244 22.71 -8.15 7.86
CA ARG A 244 23.84 -9.05 8.12
C ARG A 244 23.84 -10.29 7.21
N LYS A 245 22.67 -10.86 6.91
CA LYS A 245 22.56 -12.05 6.03
C LYS A 245 23.01 -11.74 4.60
N VAL A 246 22.59 -10.60 4.04
CA VAL A 246 23.02 -10.22 2.67
C VAL A 246 24.50 -9.87 2.64
N LEU A 247 25.01 -9.13 3.64
CA LEU A 247 26.44 -8.80 3.72
C LEU A 247 27.31 -10.07 3.81
N GLN A 248 26.85 -11.07 4.55
CA GLN A 248 27.53 -12.36 4.61
C GLN A 248 27.51 -13.08 3.26
N ALA A 249 26.37 -13.09 2.55
CA ALA A 249 26.29 -13.69 1.22
C ALA A 249 27.22 -13.01 0.21
N LEU A 250 27.33 -11.69 0.25
CA LEU A 250 28.22 -10.92 -0.62
C LEU A 250 29.69 -11.24 -0.32
N ALA A 251 30.10 -11.29 0.95
CA ALA A 251 31.47 -11.65 1.31
C ALA A 251 31.80 -13.14 1.07
N ASP A 252 30.82 -14.03 1.21
CA ASP A 252 30.98 -15.47 1.00
C ASP A 252 31.10 -15.85 -0.49
N LEU A 253 30.59 -15.03 -1.42
CA LEU A 253 30.58 -15.36 -2.85
C LEU A 253 32.00 -15.49 -3.43
N PRO A 254 32.92 -14.51 -3.29
CA PRO A 254 34.31 -14.67 -3.75
C PRO A 254 35.05 -15.81 -3.05
N VAL A 255 34.70 -16.12 -1.79
CA VAL A 255 35.26 -17.26 -1.07
C VAL A 255 34.82 -18.57 -1.70
N LEU A 256 33.54 -18.70 -2.05
CA LEU A 256 32.98 -19.88 -2.71
C LEU A 256 33.67 -20.13 -4.06
N TRP A 257 33.91 -19.07 -4.82
CA TRP A 257 34.59 -19.16 -6.12
C TRP A 257 36.11 -19.24 -6.03
N GLY A 258 36.67 -19.14 -4.83
CA GLY A 258 38.09 -19.39 -4.55
C GLY A 258 39.00 -18.18 -4.73
N TYR A 259 38.47 -16.98 -4.87
CA TYR A 259 39.25 -15.74 -5.05
C TYR A 259 39.53 -15.00 -3.74
N VAL A 260 38.90 -15.42 -2.64
CA VAL A 260 39.18 -14.89 -1.31
C VAL A 260 39.37 -16.05 -0.32
N PHE A 261 40.53 -16.08 0.31
CA PHE A 261 40.89 -17.11 1.31
C PHE A 261 41.58 -16.53 2.55
N ASP A 262 41.94 -15.24 2.54
CA ASP A 262 42.43 -14.51 3.70
C ASP A 262 41.27 -13.91 4.51
N GLN A 263 41.32 -14.07 5.83
CA GLN A 263 40.28 -13.56 6.73
C GLN A 263 40.28 -12.03 6.81
N GLY A 264 41.44 -11.39 6.64
CA GLY A 264 41.57 -9.93 6.55
C GLY A 264 40.82 -9.37 5.33
N VAL A 265 41.05 -9.95 4.15
CA VAL A 265 40.37 -9.59 2.90
C VAL A 265 38.85 -9.83 3.00
N TYR A 266 38.42 -10.97 3.53
CA TYR A 266 36.99 -11.24 3.78
C TYR A 266 36.35 -10.16 4.68
N ASN A 267 37.01 -9.85 5.81
CA ASN A 267 36.51 -8.84 6.75
C ASN A 267 36.50 -7.44 6.14
N PHE A 268 37.45 -7.13 5.25
CA PHE A 268 37.50 -5.87 4.53
C PHE A 268 36.31 -5.74 3.57
N ILE A 269 36.08 -6.73 2.68
CA ILE A 269 34.94 -6.76 1.76
C ILE A 269 33.62 -6.61 2.52
N TYR A 270 33.44 -7.36 3.60
CA TYR A 270 32.25 -7.27 4.45
C TYR A 270 32.03 -5.85 5.01
N LYS A 271 33.10 -5.19 5.48
CA LYS A 271 33.03 -3.83 6.02
C LYS A 271 32.70 -2.80 4.95
N GLU A 272 33.29 -2.92 3.76
CA GLU A 272 33.03 -1.98 2.66
C GLU A 272 31.60 -2.10 2.13
N PHE A 273 31.08 -3.32 1.96
CA PHE A 273 29.66 -3.49 1.66
C PHE A 273 28.78 -2.90 2.76
N ARG A 274 29.09 -3.17 4.04
CA ARG A 274 28.32 -2.63 5.17
C ARG A 274 28.25 -1.10 5.16
N ARG A 275 29.34 -0.44 4.77
CA ARG A 275 29.42 1.02 4.72
C ARG A 275 28.58 1.61 3.59
N ARG A 276 28.42 0.89 2.47
CA ARG A 276 27.82 1.41 1.23
C ARG A 276 26.41 0.88 0.93
N ILE A 277 25.90 -0.11 1.67
CA ILE A 277 24.59 -0.74 1.42
C ILE A 277 23.38 0.14 1.82
N GLY A 278 23.61 1.22 2.58
CA GLY A 278 22.55 2.09 3.11
C GLY A 278 21.54 2.60 2.07
N PRO A 279 21.99 3.25 0.97
CA PRO A 279 21.10 3.76 -0.08
C PRO A 279 20.17 2.70 -0.67
N ILE A 280 20.70 1.51 -0.97
CA ILE A 280 19.90 0.37 -1.50
C ILE A 280 18.80 -0.03 -0.53
N ILE A 281 19.08 -0.03 0.78
CA ILE A 281 18.10 -0.37 1.81
C ILE A 281 16.99 0.69 1.85
N GLU A 282 17.37 1.97 1.89
CA GLU A 282 16.44 3.10 1.90
C GLU A 282 15.52 3.03 0.68
N GLN A 283 16.09 2.81 -0.51
CA GLN A 283 15.35 2.70 -1.76
C GLN A 283 14.38 1.52 -1.77
N CYS A 284 14.76 0.38 -1.18
CA CYS A 284 13.82 -0.75 -1.04
C CYS A 284 12.64 -0.43 -0.10
N PHE A 285 12.85 0.35 0.97
CA PHE A 285 11.75 0.77 1.84
C PHE A 285 10.82 1.77 1.17
N ILE A 286 11.37 2.68 0.36
CA ILE A 286 10.59 3.60 -0.49
C ILE A 286 9.71 2.78 -1.45
N LEU A 287 10.31 1.87 -2.23
CA LEU A 287 9.56 1.01 -3.15
C LEU A 287 8.53 0.13 -2.44
N ARG A 288 8.86 -0.42 -1.27
CA ARG A 288 7.94 -1.21 -0.46
C ARG A 288 6.71 -0.39 -0.04
N ALA A 289 6.91 0.83 0.41
CA ALA A 289 5.82 1.76 0.73
C ALA A 289 4.99 2.04 -0.54
N MET A 290 5.64 2.44 -1.63
CA MET A 290 4.98 2.80 -2.87
C MET A 290 4.09 1.68 -3.43
N LEU A 291 4.66 0.47 -3.57
CA LEU A 291 4.00 -0.70 -4.14
C LEU A 291 3.03 -1.39 -3.15
N GLY A 292 3.21 -1.13 -1.86
CA GLY A 292 2.42 -1.74 -0.79
C GLY A 292 1.14 -0.98 -0.50
N HIS A 293 1.17 0.35 -0.50
CA HIS A 293 0.04 1.16 -0.04
C HIS A 293 -0.22 2.47 -0.79
N ASP A 294 0.78 3.15 -1.36
CA ASP A 294 0.60 4.47 -2.00
C ASP A 294 -0.04 4.38 -3.40
N ILE A 295 0.18 3.26 -4.09
CA ILE A 295 -0.48 2.90 -5.34
C ILE A 295 -1.58 1.86 -5.00
N ALA A 296 -2.81 2.32 -4.85
CA ALA A 296 -3.97 1.52 -4.47
C ALA A 296 -4.85 1.12 -5.68
N SER A 297 -4.70 1.77 -6.83
CA SER A 297 -5.49 1.54 -8.04
C SER A 297 -5.07 0.30 -8.83
N THR A 298 -3.81 -0.12 -8.70
CA THR A 298 -3.21 -1.26 -9.42
C THR A 298 -2.34 -2.08 -8.47
N GLU A 299 -2.24 -3.38 -8.72
CA GLU A 299 -1.35 -4.24 -7.96
C GLU A 299 -0.02 -4.38 -8.70
N ILE A 300 0.98 -3.62 -8.27
CA ILE A 300 2.32 -3.69 -8.87
C ILE A 300 3.22 -4.56 -7.99
N ARG A 301 4.00 -5.45 -8.61
CA ARG A 301 4.97 -6.30 -7.92
C ARG A 301 6.32 -6.31 -8.62
N PRO A 302 7.44 -6.40 -7.88
CA PRO A 302 8.73 -6.73 -8.45
C PRO A 302 8.68 -8.05 -9.23
N TYR A 303 9.45 -8.10 -10.30
CA TYR A 303 9.53 -9.24 -11.19
C TYR A 303 11.00 -9.60 -11.42
N LEU A 304 11.30 -10.90 -11.31
CA LEU A 304 12.63 -11.46 -11.46
C LEU A 304 12.52 -12.82 -12.17
N ILE A 305 13.50 -13.14 -13.01
CA ILE A 305 13.57 -14.42 -13.70
C ILE A 305 14.55 -15.33 -12.95
N ALA A 306 14.08 -16.51 -12.57
CA ALA A 306 14.89 -17.48 -11.86
C ALA A 306 15.97 -18.09 -12.77
N SER A 307 17.12 -18.44 -12.17
CA SER A 307 18.15 -19.24 -12.84
C SER A 307 17.59 -20.55 -13.37
N GLY A 308 18.00 -20.96 -14.56
CA GLY A 308 17.52 -22.17 -15.25
C GLY A 308 16.26 -21.96 -16.09
N THR A 309 15.57 -20.82 -15.97
CA THR A 309 14.39 -20.52 -16.78
C THR A 309 14.78 -20.34 -18.24
N LYS A 310 13.96 -20.80 -19.18
CA LYS A 310 14.18 -20.54 -20.61
C LYS A 310 14.02 -19.05 -20.89
N TYR A 311 14.96 -18.48 -21.65
CA TYR A 311 14.85 -17.10 -22.09
C TYR A 311 13.59 -16.85 -22.94
N ASN A 312 12.98 -15.69 -22.74
CA ASN A 312 11.94 -15.14 -23.60
C ASN A 312 12.15 -13.62 -23.70
N PRO A 313 12.39 -13.07 -24.91
CA PRO A 313 12.60 -11.63 -25.12
C PRO A 313 11.38 -10.76 -24.79
N GLU A 314 10.17 -11.33 -24.78
CA GLU A 314 8.98 -10.62 -24.30
C GLU A 314 9.05 -10.31 -22.79
N ASN A 315 9.79 -11.12 -22.04
CA ASN A 315 9.79 -11.10 -20.58
C ASN A 315 11.04 -10.49 -19.93
N ALA A 316 12.13 -10.35 -20.67
CA ALA A 316 13.38 -9.78 -20.18
C ALA A 316 14.27 -9.27 -21.31
N ASP A 317 15.11 -8.32 -20.95
CA ASP A 317 16.17 -7.80 -21.82
C ASP A 317 17.51 -8.48 -21.47
N LEU A 318 18.42 -8.56 -22.43
CA LEU A 318 19.76 -9.07 -22.18
C LEU A 318 20.64 -8.02 -21.48
N TYR A 319 21.71 -8.47 -20.83
CA TYR A 319 22.62 -7.60 -20.07
C TYR A 319 23.39 -6.59 -20.93
N GLU A 320 23.72 -6.97 -22.17
CA GLU A 320 24.35 -6.10 -23.17
C GLU A 320 23.44 -5.95 -24.39
N ASP A 321 23.23 -4.71 -24.81
CA ASP A 321 22.45 -4.37 -26.00
C ASP A 321 23.24 -4.78 -27.26
N GLY A 322 22.63 -5.57 -28.15
CA GLY A 322 23.23 -5.95 -29.44
C GLY A 322 23.70 -7.41 -29.59
N LEU A 323 23.47 -8.26 -28.60
CA LEU A 323 23.70 -9.72 -28.71
C LEU A 323 22.47 -10.49 -29.28
N ASP A 324 21.49 -9.77 -29.82
CA ASP A 324 20.27 -10.34 -30.41
C ASP A 324 20.61 -11.31 -31.57
N GLU A 325 21.69 -11.06 -32.30
CA GLU A 325 22.17 -11.95 -33.37
C GLU A 325 22.76 -13.28 -32.84
N MET A 326 23.13 -13.34 -31.56
CA MET A 326 23.64 -14.56 -30.92
C MET A 326 22.53 -15.36 -30.19
N GLU A 327 21.26 -14.99 -30.32
CA GLU A 327 20.13 -15.66 -29.64
C GLU A 327 20.02 -17.15 -30.02
N GLU A 328 20.21 -17.48 -31.31
CA GLU A 328 20.18 -18.86 -31.82
C GLU A 328 21.40 -19.69 -31.40
N GLU A 329 22.58 -19.06 -31.27
CA GLU A 329 23.83 -19.74 -30.87
C GLU A 329 23.97 -19.89 -29.35
N LEU A 330 23.51 -18.91 -28.57
CA LEU A 330 23.57 -18.91 -27.11
C LEU A 330 22.39 -19.61 -26.46
N GLY A 331 21.31 -19.87 -27.24
CA GLY A 331 20.15 -20.71 -26.95
C GLY A 331 20.08 -21.18 -25.51
N GLY A 332 19.63 -20.27 -24.63
CA GLY A 332 20.13 -20.29 -23.25
C GLY A 332 19.06 -20.37 -22.19
N ALA A 333 19.31 -21.21 -21.19
CA ALA A 333 18.71 -21.01 -19.89
C ALA A 333 19.35 -19.78 -19.21
N VAL A 334 18.53 -19.01 -18.51
CA VAL A 334 18.93 -17.84 -17.73
C VAL A 334 19.95 -18.28 -16.68
N ALA A 335 21.11 -17.63 -16.64
CA ALA A 335 22.08 -17.81 -15.57
C ALA A 335 21.61 -17.09 -14.30
N CYS A 336 21.27 -15.81 -14.43
CA CYS A 336 20.81 -14.95 -13.35
C CYS A 336 20.16 -13.65 -13.87
N SER A 337 19.30 -13.03 -13.07
CA SER A 337 18.88 -11.64 -13.26
C SER A 337 19.89 -10.67 -12.62
N THR A 338 20.18 -9.58 -13.32
CA THR A 338 21.08 -8.50 -12.89
C THR A 338 20.33 -7.22 -12.54
N THR A 339 19.06 -7.08 -12.94
CA THR A 339 18.17 -6.01 -12.51
C THR A 339 16.78 -6.55 -12.15
N LEU A 340 16.02 -5.75 -11.40
CA LEU A 340 14.61 -5.99 -11.09
C LEU A 340 13.72 -5.37 -12.15
N GLY A 341 12.71 -6.14 -12.57
CA GLY A 341 11.58 -5.64 -13.34
C GLY A 341 10.38 -5.34 -12.45
N LEU A 342 9.30 -4.88 -13.08
CA LEU A 342 8.01 -4.66 -12.46
C LEU A 342 6.91 -5.25 -13.34
N ARG A 343 5.90 -5.81 -12.69
CA ARG A 343 4.67 -6.26 -13.33
C ARG A 343 3.46 -5.67 -12.66
N CYS A 344 2.48 -5.28 -13.46
CA CYS A 344 1.15 -4.91 -13.03
C CYS A 344 0.24 -6.12 -13.11
N ILE A 345 -0.52 -6.37 -12.04
CA ILE A 345 -1.48 -7.44 -11.92
C ILE A 345 -2.86 -6.80 -11.95
N THR A 346 -3.62 -7.15 -12.98
CA THR A 346 -5.02 -6.73 -13.13
C THR A 346 -5.90 -7.96 -13.02
N ARG A 347 -7.00 -7.84 -12.26
CA ARG A 347 -7.99 -8.90 -12.13
C ARG A 347 -9.31 -8.43 -12.71
N SER A 348 -9.84 -9.20 -13.63
CA SER A 348 -11.12 -8.93 -14.27
C SER A 348 -12.07 -10.11 -14.08
N ARG A 349 -13.37 -9.83 -14.13
CA ARG A 349 -14.38 -10.88 -13.94
C ARG A 349 -14.57 -11.63 -15.25
N ASN A 350 -14.49 -12.95 -15.18
CA ASN A 350 -14.72 -13.83 -16.32
C ASN A 350 -16.21 -14.04 -16.57
N SER A 351 -16.53 -14.51 -17.77
CA SER A 351 -17.88 -14.93 -18.17
C SER A 351 -18.52 -15.91 -17.19
N ASP A 352 -17.70 -16.74 -16.54
CA ASP A 352 -18.15 -17.81 -15.63
C ASP A 352 -18.30 -17.33 -14.17
N GLY A 353 -18.16 -16.02 -13.92
CA GLY A 353 -18.30 -15.41 -12.60
C GLY A 353 -17.07 -15.47 -11.70
N GLY A 354 -16.01 -16.18 -12.12
CA GLY A 354 -14.68 -16.16 -11.51
C GLY A 354 -13.86 -14.91 -11.86
N PHE A 355 -12.63 -14.82 -11.34
CA PHE A 355 -11.69 -13.73 -11.66
C PHE A 355 -10.50 -14.29 -12.45
N GLU A 356 -10.17 -13.67 -13.59
CA GLU A 356 -8.93 -13.91 -14.33
C GLU A 356 -7.89 -12.86 -13.99
N GLU A 357 -6.67 -13.34 -13.75
CA GLU A 357 -5.52 -12.52 -13.46
C GLU A 357 -4.71 -12.31 -14.74
N LYS A 358 -4.68 -11.07 -15.22
CA LYS A 358 -3.83 -10.64 -16.31
C LYS A 358 -2.61 -9.93 -15.73
N THR A 359 -1.43 -10.44 -16.08
CA THR A 359 -0.14 -9.83 -15.72
C THR A 359 0.40 -9.07 -16.93
N GLU A 360 0.79 -7.82 -16.72
CA GLU A 360 1.43 -6.97 -17.72
C GLU A 360 2.81 -6.55 -17.20
N LEU A 361 3.85 -6.66 -18.03
CA LEU A 361 5.19 -6.19 -17.68
C LEU A 361 5.29 -4.70 -17.96
N ILE A 362 5.72 -3.96 -16.95
CA ILE A 362 5.80 -2.49 -17.00
C ILE A 362 7.26 -2.01 -16.91
N LEU A 363 8.15 -2.88 -16.45
CA LEU A 363 9.60 -2.76 -16.55
C LEU A 363 10.16 -4.17 -16.70
N LYS A 364 10.97 -4.41 -17.74
CA LYS A 364 11.62 -5.70 -17.94
C LYS A 364 12.89 -5.80 -17.08
N PRO A 365 13.14 -6.96 -16.43
CA PRO A 365 14.42 -7.22 -15.82
C PRO A 365 15.47 -7.49 -16.91
N ARG A 366 16.71 -7.15 -16.61
CA ARG A 366 17.88 -7.57 -17.38
C ARG A 366 18.41 -8.88 -16.84
N ILE A 367 18.84 -9.75 -17.76
CA ILE A 367 19.33 -11.08 -17.45
C ILE A 367 20.64 -11.39 -18.18
N ILE A 368 21.32 -12.40 -17.68
CA ILE A 368 22.46 -13.02 -18.36
C ILE A 368 22.12 -14.47 -18.66
N LEU A 369 22.38 -14.93 -19.88
CA LEU A 369 22.25 -16.33 -20.26
C LEU A 369 23.48 -17.14 -19.85
N LEU A 370 23.32 -18.45 -19.63
CA LEU A 370 24.46 -19.32 -19.32
C LEU A 370 25.54 -19.31 -20.40
N GLY A 371 25.15 -19.18 -21.68
CA GLY A 371 26.09 -19.02 -22.79
C GLY A 371 26.89 -17.72 -22.67
N MET A 372 26.22 -16.59 -22.47
CA MET A 372 26.88 -15.28 -22.31
C MET A 372 27.83 -15.27 -21.11
N LEU A 373 27.40 -15.85 -19.99
CA LEU A 373 28.23 -15.94 -18.80
C LEU A 373 29.54 -16.72 -19.07
N LYS A 374 29.52 -17.76 -19.92
CA LYS A 374 30.75 -18.45 -20.33
C LYS A 374 31.69 -17.52 -21.08
N THR A 375 31.17 -16.74 -22.02
CA THR A 375 31.96 -15.78 -22.80
C THR A 375 32.53 -14.67 -21.93
N ILE A 376 31.84 -14.25 -20.86
CA ILE A 376 32.36 -13.25 -19.91
C ILE A 376 33.47 -13.84 -19.03
N ILE A 377 33.44 -15.14 -18.76
CA ILE A 377 34.41 -15.82 -17.90
C ILE A 377 35.72 -16.15 -18.63
N LEU A 378 35.62 -16.53 -19.91
CA LEU A 378 36.72 -16.97 -20.78
C LEU A 378 37.40 -15.78 -21.46
#